data_AF-A0A0S6XN36-F1
#
_entry.id   AF-A0A0S6XN36-F1
#
_cell.length_a   1.000
_cell.length_b   1.000
_cell.length_c   1.000
_cell.angle_alpha   90.00
_cell.angle_beta   90.00
_cell.angle_gamma   90.00
#
_symmetry.space_group_name_H-M   'P 1'
#
loop_
_entity.id
_entity.type
_entity.pdbx_description
1 polymer ?
#
loop_
_entity_poly.entity_id
_entity_poly.type
_entity_poly.pdbx_seq_one_letter_code
_entity_poly.pdbx_strand_id
1 'polypeptide(L)'
;MSGSFEALCFHMRAIEKVLVPRRIFPDKTDLHQDLLGAWLSLKLLERWQRIPFAIGDFSEDMGDIAGAETLTSLFDSNKYRTEAILSLLIDARRFSTMILLHPFFDHECDGSRASLSNQCLEHYYRVMNVAEPIPWWRSEARQANEPFRQRLVQIKDDLKQWHAHLHPSDIALEQADQAYGQLAIASFGGHETITLYPLAFESRRAAMNYLLYALANLLCDVDLLDFLTSDTYPCSANGYQSSWLTLILRILSGLHGSNYLPKNDVGVSMVEVLFECVCRNVRPEVDSWLMEWLQENEAPREGACSAISGEFEFELKQMELIARRRKTGKHVLCSFTYGGGAYDSEKEAVECLIYGRDAHSRHLYYERVDLRASLTR
;
A
#
# COMPACT_ATOMS: atom_id res chain seq x y z
N MET A 1 10.20 24.77 -5.42
CA MET A 1 10.63 24.78 -4.01
C MET A 1 10.70 23.34 -3.55
N SER A 2 11.89 22.77 -3.47
CA SER A 2 12.11 21.45 -2.88
C SER A 2 12.05 21.62 -1.36
N GLY A 3 10.88 21.39 -0.77
CA GLY A 3 10.77 21.34 0.69
C GLY A 3 11.41 20.06 1.18
N SER A 4 12.40 20.13 2.06
CA SER A 4 12.89 18.95 2.75
C SER A 4 11.80 18.42 3.68
N PHE A 5 11.71 17.11 3.84
CA PHE A 5 10.76 16.48 4.76
C PHE A 5 10.99 16.91 6.22
N GLU A 6 12.20 17.38 6.57
CA GLU A 6 12.46 18.06 7.86
C GLU A 6 11.61 19.33 8.02
N ALA A 7 11.45 20.13 6.97
CA ALA A 7 10.57 21.28 6.97
C ALA A 7 9.10 20.83 7.10
N LEU A 8 8.69 19.77 6.42
CA LEU A 8 7.34 19.20 6.57
C LEU A 8 7.08 18.70 8.01
N CYS A 9 8.00 17.93 8.60
CA CYS A 9 7.93 17.48 9.99
C CYS A 9 7.92 18.65 10.97
N PHE A 10 8.72 19.68 10.71
CA PHE A 10 8.73 20.91 11.50
C PHE A 10 7.38 21.62 11.44
N HIS A 11 6.82 21.79 10.24
CA HIS A 11 5.50 22.39 10.05
C HIS A 11 4.37 21.55 10.68
N MET A 12 4.40 20.23 10.52
CA MET A 12 3.45 19.33 11.18
C MET A 12 3.51 19.46 12.69
N ARG A 13 4.71 19.46 13.30
CA ARG A 13 4.89 19.67 14.74
C ARG A 13 4.43 21.06 15.19
N ALA A 14 4.61 22.08 14.36
CA ALA A 14 4.10 23.42 14.65
C ALA A 14 2.56 23.42 14.67
N ILE A 15 1.91 22.76 13.70
CA ILE A 15 0.46 22.62 13.65
C ILE A 15 -0.05 21.81 14.85
N GLU A 16 0.61 20.69 15.20
CA GLU A 16 0.29 19.92 16.41
C GLU A 16 0.35 20.77 17.66
N LYS A 17 1.39 21.59 17.84
CA LYS A 17 1.49 22.51 18.98
C LYS A 17 0.40 23.57 19.00
N VAL A 18 -0.23 23.88 17.86
CA VAL A 18 -1.41 24.76 17.80
C VAL A 18 -2.69 23.99 18.12
N LEU A 19 -2.79 22.72 17.73
CA LEU A 19 -3.97 21.87 17.94
C LEU A 19 -4.05 21.30 19.37
N VAL A 20 -2.93 20.84 19.96
CA VAL A 20 -2.86 20.16 21.27
C VAL A 20 -3.33 21.03 22.44
N PRO A 21 -2.91 22.31 22.59
CA PRO A 21 -3.40 23.18 23.68
C PRO A 21 -4.86 23.62 23.48
N ARG A 22 -5.44 23.35 22.30
CA ARG A 22 -6.75 23.82 21.85
C ARG A 22 -7.86 22.78 22.00
N ARG A 23 -7.68 21.76 22.85
CA ARG A 23 -8.77 20.88 23.38
C ARG A 23 -9.97 21.65 24.01
N ILE A 24 -9.89 22.98 24.08
CA ILE A 24 -10.80 23.93 24.74
C ILE A 24 -11.55 24.82 23.72
N PHE A 25 -11.58 24.52 22.42
CA PHE A 25 -12.51 25.20 21.50
C PHE A 25 -13.78 24.36 21.34
N PRO A 26 -14.85 24.63 22.12
CA PRO A 26 -16.15 23.98 21.95
C PRO A 26 -16.84 24.36 20.64
N ASP A 27 -16.37 25.40 19.95
CA ASP A 27 -16.96 25.86 18.70
C ASP A 27 -16.25 25.22 17.50
N LYS A 28 -16.95 24.26 16.89
CA LYS A 28 -16.70 23.64 15.58
C LYS A 28 -16.72 24.67 14.45
N THR A 29 -15.87 25.70 14.49
CA THR A 29 -15.75 26.65 13.40
C THR A 29 -15.20 25.94 12.16
N ASP A 30 -15.70 26.30 10.98
CA ASP A 30 -15.25 25.71 9.71
C ASP A 30 -13.72 25.79 9.55
N LEU A 31 -13.10 26.89 10.00
CA LEU A 31 -11.65 27.08 9.98
C LEU A 31 -10.91 26.04 10.83
N HIS A 32 -11.45 25.66 11.99
CA HIS A 32 -10.83 24.65 12.85
C HIS A 32 -10.90 23.27 12.20
N GLN A 33 -12.05 22.90 11.62
CA GLN A 33 -12.22 21.65 10.89
C GLN A 33 -11.30 21.60 9.66
N ASP A 34 -11.16 22.71 8.94
CA ASP A 34 -10.29 22.81 7.76
C ASP A 34 -8.82 22.66 8.13
N LEU A 35 -8.37 23.31 9.20
CA LEU A 35 -7.01 23.17 9.70
C LEU A 35 -6.73 21.73 10.17
N LEU A 36 -7.67 21.14 10.90
CA LEU A 36 -7.56 19.77 11.40
C LEU A 36 -7.55 18.76 10.24
N GLY A 37 -8.40 18.98 9.23
CA GLY A 37 -8.42 18.22 7.99
C GLY A 37 -7.11 18.30 7.22
N ALA A 38 -6.59 19.51 6.99
CA ALA A 38 -5.32 19.69 6.30
C ALA A 38 -4.15 19.02 7.06
N TRP A 39 -4.12 19.17 8.38
CA TRP A 39 -3.15 18.47 9.22
C TRP A 39 -3.27 16.95 9.11
N LEU A 40 -4.49 16.42 9.13
CA LEU A 40 -4.78 15.00 8.97
C LEU A 40 -4.31 14.48 7.60
N SER A 41 -4.61 15.19 6.50
CA SER A 41 -4.13 14.80 5.17
C SER A 41 -2.59 14.75 5.12
N LEU A 42 -1.90 15.76 5.67
CA LEU A 42 -0.44 15.77 5.73
C LEU A 42 0.13 14.61 6.57
N LYS A 43 -0.54 14.27 7.67
CA LYS A 43 -0.14 13.15 8.54
C LYS A 43 -0.34 11.80 7.88
N LEU A 44 -1.45 11.62 7.18
CA LEU A 44 -1.70 10.39 6.44
C LEU A 44 -0.71 10.23 5.28
N LEU A 45 -0.40 11.30 4.54
CA LEU A 45 0.62 11.27 3.51
C LEU A 45 2.00 10.91 4.08
N GLU A 46 2.39 11.56 5.18
CA GLU A 46 3.66 11.25 5.84
C GLU A 46 3.75 9.78 6.24
N ARG A 47 2.70 9.24 6.84
CA ARG A 47 2.65 7.83 7.23
C ARG A 47 2.67 6.90 6.04
N TRP A 48 1.97 7.24 4.96
CA TRP A 48 2.00 6.47 3.72
C TRP A 48 3.42 6.35 3.15
N GLN A 49 4.22 7.40 3.23
CA GLN A 49 5.60 7.42 2.74
C GLN A 49 6.60 6.68 3.65
N ARG A 50 6.20 6.27 4.85
CA ARG A 50 7.07 5.55 5.79
C ARG A 50 7.01 4.04 5.59
N ILE A 51 8.05 3.37 6.07
CA ILE A 51 8.07 1.92 6.19
C ILE A 51 6.90 1.49 7.09
N PRO A 52 5.97 0.62 6.63
CA PRO A 52 4.69 0.41 7.31
C PRO A 52 4.79 0.00 8.78
N PHE A 53 5.79 -0.81 9.14
CA PHE A 53 6.00 -1.30 10.52
C PHE A 53 6.82 -0.36 11.40
N ALA A 54 7.34 0.75 10.86
CA ALA A 54 8.03 1.79 11.62
C ALA A 54 7.07 2.87 12.17
N ILE A 55 5.77 2.69 11.94
CA ILE A 55 4.72 3.65 12.30
C ILE A 55 4.00 3.15 13.56
N GLY A 56 3.71 4.07 14.49
CA GLY A 56 2.88 3.81 15.68
C GLY A 56 1.40 3.57 15.36
N ASP A 57 0.60 3.20 16.37
CA ASP A 57 -0.85 3.05 16.21
C ASP A 57 -1.49 4.41 15.89
N PHE A 58 -2.11 4.51 14.71
CA PHE A 58 -2.70 5.76 14.23
C PHE A 58 -3.81 6.25 15.15
N SER A 59 -4.65 5.33 15.64
CA SER A 59 -5.77 5.70 16.49
C SER A 59 -5.31 6.25 17.83
N GLU A 60 -4.22 5.71 18.39
CA GLU A 60 -3.66 6.16 19.66
C GLU A 60 -3.00 7.55 19.49
N ASP A 61 -2.10 7.68 18.51
CA ASP A 61 -1.37 8.92 18.24
C ASP A 61 -2.31 10.10 17.91
N MET A 62 -3.39 9.83 17.17
CA MET A 62 -4.33 10.87 16.74
C MET A 62 -5.39 11.16 17.81
N GLY A 63 -5.83 10.13 18.55
CA GLY A 63 -6.76 10.28 19.66
C GLY A 63 -6.22 11.21 20.73
N ASP A 64 -4.91 11.18 20.97
CA ASP A 64 -4.23 12.09 21.89
C ASP A 64 -4.21 13.55 21.39
N ILE A 65 -4.26 13.79 20.08
CA ILE A 65 -4.14 15.14 19.52
C ILE A 65 -5.51 15.79 19.31
N ALA A 66 -6.43 15.08 18.66
CA ALA A 66 -7.72 15.62 18.23
C ALA A 66 -8.90 15.17 19.12
N GLY A 67 -8.71 14.13 19.94
CA GLY A 67 -9.80 13.44 20.63
C GLY A 67 -10.51 12.44 19.70
N ALA A 68 -10.83 11.26 20.23
CA ALA A 68 -11.46 10.18 19.45
C ALA A 68 -12.79 10.61 18.82
N GLU A 69 -13.65 11.31 19.56
CA GLU A 69 -14.97 11.76 19.06
C GLU A 69 -14.85 12.74 17.89
N THR A 70 -13.86 13.66 17.93
CA THR A 70 -13.63 14.62 16.85
C THR A 70 -13.18 13.90 15.57
N LEU A 71 -12.30 12.90 15.69
CA LEU A 71 -11.82 12.12 14.56
C LEU A 71 -12.94 11.29 13.93
N THR A 72 -13.77 10.64 14.76
CA THR A 72 -14.94 9.92 14.28
C THR A 72 -15.87 10.87 13.53
N SER A 73 -16.20 12.03 14.12
CA SER A 73 -17.03 13.04 13.45
C SER A 73 -16.43 13.59 12.16
N LEU A 74 -15.10 13.65 12.03
CA LEU A 74 -14.45 14.05 10.78
C LEU A 74 -14.54 12.95 9.73
N PHE A 75 -14.28 11.70 10.11
CA PHE A 75 -14.34 10.55 9.19
C PHE A 75 -15.76 10.24 8.72
N ASP A 76 -16.78 10.55 9.53
CA ASP A 76 -18.19 10.46 9.13
C ASP A 76 -18.60 11.57 8.15
N SER A 77 -17.79 12.63 8.01
CA SER A 77 -18.07 13.72 7.07
C SER A 77 -17.69 13.35 5.64
N ASN A 78 -18.57 13.66 4.69
CA ASN A 78 -18.31 13.51 3.25
C ASN A 78 -17.03 14.24 2.79
N LYS A 79 -16.66 15.31 3.48
CA LYS A 79 -15.49 16.13 3.17
C LYS A 79 -14.17 15.38 3.36
N TYR A 80 -14.09 14.46 4.32
CA TYR A 80 -12.84 13.78 4.70
C TYR A 80 -12.84 12.28 4.42
N ARG A 81 -13.65 11.85 3.43
CA ARG A 81 -13.75 10.43 3.05
C ARG A 81 -12.44 9.85 2.54
N THR A 82 -11.65 10.64 1.82
CA THR A 82 -10.33 10.23 1.31
C THR A 82 -9.39 9.93 2.48
N GLU A 83 -9.38 10.80 3.48
CA GLU A 83 -8.62 10.65 4.72
C GLU A 83 -9.08 9.43 5.52
N ALA A 84 -10.39 9.23 5.65
CA ALA A 84 -10.96 8.07 6.33
C ALA A 84 -10.51 6.75 5.70
N ILE A 85 -10.64 6.61 4.36
CA ILE A 85 -10.24 5.37 3.68
C ILE A 85 -8.72 5.18 3.68
N LEU A 86 -7.96 6.26 3.55
CA LEU A 86 -6.50 6.20 3.59
C LEU A 86 -5.98 5.79 4.97
N SER A 87 -6.63 6.25 6.06
CA SER A 87 -6.32 5.80 7.42
C SER A 87 -6.47 4.28 7.56
N LEU A 88 -7.59 3.73 7.08
CA LEU A 88 -7.83 2.28 7.10
C LEU A 88 -6.81 1.52 6.23
N LEU A 89 -6.48 2.07 5.06
CA LEU A 89 -5.50 1.51 4.14
C LEU A 89 -4.09 1.46 4.78
N ILE A 90 -3.66 2.51 5.46
CA ILE A 90 -2.35 2.58 6.14
C ILE A 90 -2.26 1.49 7.22
N ASP A 91 -3.31 1.33 8.03
CA ASP A 91 -3.35 0.27 9.04
C ASP A 91 -3.35 -1.12 8.39
N ALA A 92 -4.16 -1.34 7.34
CA ALA A 92 -4.17 -2.60 6.59
C ALA A 92 -2.79 -2.92 6.01
N ARG A 93 -2.11 -1.93 5.43
CA ARG A 93 -0.74 -2.04 4.90
C ARG A 93 0.25 -2.40 6.00
N ARG A 94 0.19 -1.74 7.16
CA ARG A 94 1.05 -2.02 8.31
C ARG A 94 0.90 -3.48 8.76
N PHE A 95 -0.31 -3.91 9.09
CA PHE A 95 -0.54 -5.23 9.67
C PHE A 95 -0.32 -6.36 8.67
N SER A 96 -0.75 -6.19 7.41
CA SER A 96 -0.47 -7.18 6.35
C SER A 96 1.03 -7.36 6.11
N THR A 97 1.78 -6.26 6.07
CA THR A 97 3.24 -6.30 5.90
C THR A 97 3.92 -6.99 7.07
N MET A 98 3.50 -6.71 8.30
CA MET A 98 4.02 -7.40 9.50
C MET A 98 3.74 -8.90 9.48
N ILE A 99 2.56 -9.32 9.04
CA ILE A 99 2.22 -10.75 8.85
C ILE A 99 3.14 -11.40 7.81
N LEU A 100 3.41 -10.73 6.69
CA LEU A 100 4.29 -11.25 5.63
C LEU A 100 5.76 -11.33 6.05
N LEU A 101 6.21 -10.44 6.94
CA LEU A 101 7.58 -10.45 7.46
C LEU A 101 7.76 -11.38 8.65
N HIS A 102 6.68 -11.75 9.34
CA HIS A 102 6.74 -12.64 10.50
C HIS A 102 7.58 -13.92 10.30
N PRO A 103 7.52 -14.62 9.14
CA PRO A 103 8.33 -15.81 8.90
C PRO A 103 9.86 -15.59 8.89
N PHE A 104 10.32 -14.34 8.86
CA PHE A 104 11.75 -13.97 8.81
C PHE A 104 12.36 -13.74 10.21
N PHE A 105 11.58 -13.84 11.28
CA PHE A 105 12.05 -13.61 12.66
C PHE A 105 12.23 -14.92 13.44
N ASP A 106 13.14 -14.88 14.42
CA ASP A 106 13.46 -16.00 15.32
C ASP A 106 12.61 -15.93 16.61
N HIS A 107 12.42 -17.07 17.27
CA HIS A 107 11.36 -17.36 18.26
C HIS A 107 11.24 -16.43 19.49
N GLU A 108 10.03 -16.46 20.08
CA GLU A 108 9.54 -15.84 21.33
C GLU A 108 9.09 -14.36 21.25
N CYS A 109 8.07 -14.10 20.41
CA CYS A 109 7.20 -12.95 20.63
C CYS A 109 6.47 -13.10 21.97
N ASP A 110 6.72 -12.19 22.92
CA ASP A 110 6.02 -12.09 24.21
C ASP A 110 4.53 -11.65 24.11
N GLY A 111 3.97 -11.63 22.89
CA GLY A 111 2.59 -11.22 22.63
C GLY A 111 2.30 -9.73 22.88
N SER A 112 3.28 -8.90 23.25
CA SER A 112 3.03 -7.46 23.41
C SER A 112 2.88 -6.78 22.04
N ARG A 113 1.96 -5.81 21.93
CA ARG A 113 1.73 -5.01 20.71
C ARG A 113 3.00 -4.31 20.19
N ALA A 114 4.00 -4.10 21.05
CA ALA A 114 5.28 -3.50 20.70
C ALA A 114 6.30 -4.52 20.14
N SER A 115 6.09 -5.84 20.30
CA SER A 115 7.14 -6.82 20.00
C SER A 115 7.34 -7.08 18.50
N LEU A 116 6.29 -7.29 17.70
CA LEU A 116 6.47 -7.60 16.27
C LEU A 116 6.89 -6.38 15.44
N SER A 117 6.33 -5.18 15.69
CA SER A 117 6.77 -3.97 14.96
C SER A 117 8.25 -3.69 15.24
N ASN A 118 8.69 -3.82 16.50
CA ASN A 118 10.09 -3.69 16.87
C ASN A 118 10.95 -4.80 16.25
N GLN A 119 10.48 -6.05 16.20
CA GLN A 119 11.21 -7.14 15.54
C GLN A 119 11.36 -6.92 14.03
N CYS A 120 10.30 -6.47 13.34
CA CYS A 120 10.39 -6.05 11.95
C CYS A 120 11.45 -4.97 11.77
N LEU A 121 11.46 -3.97 12.65
CA LEU A 121 12.39 -2.86 12.59
C LEU A 121 13.84 -3.27 12.90
N GLU A 122 14.06 -4.06 13.95
CA GLU A 122 15.36 -4.60 14.33
C GLU A 122 15.92 -5.53 13.25
N HIS A 123 15.08 -6.40 12.70
CA HIS A 123 15.47 -7.25 11.58
C HIS A 123 15.79 -6.42 10.35
N TYR A 124 14.95 -5.45 9.99
CA TYR A 124 15.20 -4.53 8.89
C TYR A 124 16.55 -3.84 9.04
N TYR A 125 16.81 -3.17 10.17
CA TYR A 125 18.09 -2.50 10.42
C TYR A 125 19.27 -3.47 10.46
N ARG A 126 19.11 -4.66 11.02
CA ARG A 126 20.16 -5.69 11.01
C ARG A 126 20.50 -6.12 9.59
N VAL A 127 19.51 -6.45 8.76
CA VAL A 127 19.73 -6.85 7.36
C VAL A 127 20.36 -5.71 6.56
N MET A 128 19.96 -4.47 6.82
CA MET A 128 20.54 -3.31 6.15
C MET A 128 21.99 -3.06 6.56
N ASN A 129 22.37 -3.31 7.82
CA ASN A 129 23.70 -3.00 8.35
C ASN A 129 24.73 -4.13 8.23
N VAL A 130 24.34 -5.37 7.88
CA VAL A 130 25.28 -6.49 7.75
C VAL A 130 25.92 -6.49 6.35
N ALA A 131 27.24 -6.69 6.26
CA ALA A 131 27.97 -6.69 4.98
C ALA A 131 27.69 -7.94 4.10
N GLU A 132 27.46 -9.10 4.72
CA GLU A 132 27.24 -10.38 4.04
C GLU A 132 25.81 -10.92 4.23
N PRO A 133 25.25 -11.67 3.26
CA PRO A 133 23.95 -12.32 3.43
C PRO A 133 23.99 -13.29 4.62
N ILE A 134 23.08 -13.14 5.59
CA ILE A 134 22.96 -14.09 6.68
C ILE A 134 22.44 -15.41 6.08
N PRO A 135 23.03 -16.57 6.43
CA PRO A 135 22.56 -17.86 5.94
C PRO A 135 21.05 -18.04 6.15
N TRP A 136 20.38 -18.61 5.16
CA TRP A 136 18.95 -18.90 5.18
C TRP A 136 18.62 -19.81 6.38
N TRP A 137 17.64 -19.41 7.18
CA TRP A 137 17.21 -20.16 8.36
C TRP A 137 15.70 -20.38 8.31
N ARG A 138 15.24 -21.55 8.81
CA ARG A 138 13.81 -21.87 8.88
C ARG A 138 13.28 -21.42 10.23
N SER A 139 12.41 -20.41 10.25
CA SER A 139 11.62 -20.12 11.45
C SER A 139 10.49 -21.15 11.57
N GLU A 140 10.42 -21.86 12.70
CA GLU A 140 9.30 -22.76 13.04
C GLU A 140 8.13 -21.99 13.69
N ALA A 141 8.23 -20.67 13.83
CA ALA A 141 7.25 -19.84 14.52
C ALA A 141 6.03 -19.52 13.62
N ARG A 142 5.00 -20.38 13.67
CA ARG A 142 3.71 -20.14 12.97
C ARG A 142 2.62 -19.48 13.82
N GLN A 143 2.79 -19.38 15.14
CA GLN A 143 1.67 -19.10 16.07
C GLN A 143 1.55 -17.66 16.59
N ALA A 144 2.50 -16.75 16.33
CA ALA A 144 2.55 -15.45 17.00
C ALA A 144 1.89 -14.27 16.23
N ASN A 145 1.17 -14.51 15.13
CA ASN A 145 0.56 -13.43 14.33
C ASN A 145 -0.95 -13.23 14.50
N GLU A 146 -1.59 -14.00 15.39
CA GLU A 146 -3.05 -13.96 15.62
C GLU A 146 -3.59 -12.55 15.96
N PRO A 147 -2.96 -11.74 16.83
CA PRO A 147 -3.45 -10.38 17.12
C PRO A 147 -3.51 -9.46 15.90
N PHE A 148 -2.58 -9.61 14.95
CA PHE A 148 -2.56 -8.80 13.73
C PHE A 148 -3.66 -9.24 12.76
N ARG A 149 -3.94 -10.54 12.70
CA ARG A 149 -5.07 -11.07 11.92
C ARG A 149 -6.40 -10.55 12.46
N GLN A 150 -6.58 -10.55 13.77
CA GLN A 150 -7.76 -9.97 14.41
C GLN A 150 -7.90 -8.48 14.09
N ARG A 151 -6.79 -7.74 14.06
CA ARG A 151 -6.83 -6.33 13.67
C ARG A 151 -7.21 -6.14 12.19
N LEU A 152 -6.74 -6.98 11.27
CA LEU A 152 -7.19 -6.96 9.87
C LEU A 152 -8.69 -7.27 9.73
N VAL A 153 -9.23 -8.18 10.55
CA VAL A 153 -10.68 -8.45 10.59
C VAL A 153 -11.45 -7.20 11.04
N GLN A 154 -10.98 -6.51 12.09
CA GLN A 154 -11.60 -5.25 12.52
C GLN A 154 -11.57 -4.19 11.42
N ILE A 155 -10.41 -4.01 10.76
CA ILE A 155 -10.28 -3.04 9.66
C ILE A 155 -11.24 -3.40 8.52
N LYS A 156 -11.45 -4.70 8.23
CA LYS A 156 -12.43 -5.14 7.23
C LYS A 156 -13.86 -4.78 7.60
N ASP A 157 -14.21 -4.82 8.88
CA ASP A 157 -15.52 -4.37 9.34
C ASP A 157 -15.66 -2.84 9.27
N ASP A 158 -14.62 -2.09 9.61
CA ASP A 158 -14.58 -0.64 9.46
C ASP A 158 -14.67 -0.23 7.97
N LEU A 159 -14.04 -1.00 7.07
CA LEU A 159 -14.16 -0.84 5.61
C LEU A 159 -15.59 -1.07 5.12
N LYS A 160 -16.28 -2.09 5.64
CA LYS A 160 -17.71 -2.31 5.32
C LYS A 160 -18.57 -1.14 5.79
N GLN A 161 -18.30 -0.61 6.98
CA GLN A 161 -19.00 0.56 7.50
C GLN A 161 -18.74 1.78 6.61
N TRP A 162 -17.48 2.04 6.24
CA TRP A 162 -17.13 3.12 5.33
C TRP A 162 -17.87 3.00 3.99
N HIS A 163 -17.93 1.80 3.41
CA HIS A 163 -18.63 1.54 2.15
C HIS A 163 -20.15 1.74 2.27
N ALA A 164 -20.76 1.30 3.38
CA ALA A 164 -22.19 1.44 3.62
C ALA A 164 -22.66 2.90 3.73
N HIS A 165 -21.76 3.83 4.05
CA HIS A 165 -22.04 5.27 4.12
C HIS A 165 -21.72 6.02 2.82
N LEU A 166 -21.37 5.31 1.73
CA LEU A 166 -21.10 5.96 0.46
C LEU A 166 -22.36 6.61 -0.13
N HIS A 167 -22.19 7.84 -0.61
CA HIS A 167 -23.22 8.50 -1.43
C HIS A 167 -23.32 7.74 -2.77
N PRO A 168 -24.51 7.62 -3.40
CA PRO A 168 -24.66 6.91 -4.66
C PRO A 168 -23.69 7.37 -5.78
N SER A 169 -23.35 8.66 -5.83
CA SER A 169 -22.36 9.20 -6.78
C SER A 169 -20.93 8.69 -6.59
N ASP A 170 -20.62 8.15 -5.40
CA ASP A 170 -19.31 7.63 -5.06
C ASP A 170 -19.21 6.11 -5.26
N ILE A 171 -20.30 5.46 -5.70
CA ILE A 171 -20.36 4.03 -5.98
C ILE A 171 -20.00 3.78 -7.45
N ALA A 172 -19.35 2.65 -7.72
CA ALA A 172 -19.03 2.22 -9.07
C ALA A 172 -20.30 2.00 -9.90
N LEU A 173 -20.31 2.54 -11.12
CA LEU A 173 -21.35 2.33 -12.11
C LEU A 173 -20.92 1.20 -13.05
N GLU A 174 -21.72 0.15 -13.11
CA GLU A 174 -21.58 -0.88 -14.14
C GLU A 174 -21.94 -0.25 -15.50
N GLN A 175 -21.07 -0.40 -16.50
CA GLN A 175 -21.35 0.12 -17.83
C GLN A 175 -22.45 -0.72 -18.49
N ALA A 176 -23.64 -0.12 -18.64
CA ALA A 176 -24.89 -0.78 -19.00
C ALA A 176 -24.92 -1.48 -20.39
N ASP A 177 -23.92 -1.24 -21.25
CA ASP A 177 -23.85 -1.79 -22.61
C ASP A 177 -23.29 -3.22 -22.68
N GLN A 178 -22.97 -3.85 -21.54
CA GLN A 178 -22.44 -5.21 -21.52
C GLN A 178 -23.56 -6.20 -21.28
N ALA A 179 -23.95 -6.91 -22.35
CA ALA A 179 -25.04 -7.86 -22.41
C ALA A 179 -25.28 -8.64 -21.11
N TYR A 180 -26.47 -8.45 -20.55
CA TYR A 180 -27.11 -9.28 -19.54
C TYR A 180 -26.71 -10.75 -19.68
N GLY A 181 -25.89 -11.26 -18.75
CA GLY A 181 -25.77 -12.71 -18.53
C GLY A 181 -24.37 -13.31 -18.32
N GLN A 182 -23.27 -12.58 -18.52
CA GLN A 182 -21.92 -13.11 -18.30
C GLN A 182 -20.97 -12.05 -17.71
N LEU A 183 -21.24 -11.57 -16.51
CA LEU A 183 -20.42 -10.52 -15.87
C LEU A 183 -20.04 -10.93 -14.46
N ALA A 184 -18.74 -11.17 -14.25
CA ALA A 184 -17.97 -10.91 -13.02
C ALA A 184 -16.64 -11.67 -12.97
N ILE A 185 -16.29 -12.49 -13.96
CA ILE A 185 -15.01 -13.20 -13.96
C ILE A 185 -14.11 -12.51 -14.97
N ALA A 186 -13.07 -11.83 -14.49
CA ALA A 186 -11.88 -11.66 -15.32
C ALA A 186 -11.43 -13.07 -15.68
N SER A 187 -11.76 -13.52 -16.89
CA SER A 187 -11.35 -14.83 -17.35
C SER A 187 -9.87 -14.71 -17.67
N PHE A 188 -9.05 -15.11 -16.72
CA PHE A 188 -7.68 -15.46 -17.00
C PHE A 188 -7.69 -16.83 -17.66
N GLY A 189 -8.09 -16.88 -18.93
CA GLY A 189 -8.00 -18.10 -19.72
C GLY A 189 -6.55 -18.59 -19.75
N GLY A 190 -6.32 -19.87 -20.08
CA GLY A 190 -4.97 -20.42 -20.27
C GLY A 190 -4.15 -19.79 -21.42
N HIS A 191 -4.56 -18.61 -21.89
CA HIS A 191 -3.89 -17.77 -22.87
C HIS A 191 -3.64 -16.39 -22.26
N GLU A 192 -2.54 -15.77 -22.68
CA GLU A 192 -1.82 -14.61 -22.11
C GLU A 192 -2.62 -13.30 -21.95
N THR A 193 -3.94 -13.27 -22.15
CA THR A 193 -4.74 -12.04 -22.19
C THR A 193 -5.75 -11.95 -21.04
N ILE A 194 -5.62 -10.91 -20.23
CA ILE A 194 -6.58 -10.58 -19.16
C ILE A 194 -7.77 -9.86 -19.80
N THR A 195 -8.96 -10.47 -19.74
CA THR A 195 -10.20 -9.80 -20.17
C THR A 195 -10.83 -9.10 -18.96
N LEU A 196 -10.95 -7.77 -19.01
CA LEU A 196 -11.50 -6.95 -17.93
C LEU A 196 -12.72 -6.17 -18.40
N TYR A 197 -13.71 -6.05 -17.52
CA TYR A 197 -14.89 -5.22 -17.72
C TYR A 197 -14.73 -3.92 -16.92
N PRO A 198 -14.51 -2.77 -17.57
CA PRO A 198 -14.21 -1.52 -16.89
C PRO A 198 -15.37 -1.01 -16.02
N LEU A 199 -15.03 -0.39 -14.89
CA LEU A 199 -15.98 0.31 -14.03
C LEU A 199 -15.95 1.82 -14.30
N ALA A 200 -17.13 2.44 -14.35
CA ALA A 200 -17.25 3.88 -14.44
C ALA A 200 -17.51 4.51 -13.08
N PHE A 201 -17.12 5.77 -12.91
CA PHE A 201 -17.37 6.56 -11.71
C PHE A 201 -17.80 7.96 -12.10
N GLU A 202 -18.70 8.58 -11.33
CA GLU A 202 -19.17 9.94 -11.62
C GLU A 202 -18.06 10.99 -11.43
N SER A 203 -17.08 10.70 -10.59
CA SER A 203 -15.96 11.61 -10.33
C SER A 203 -14.63 10.87 -10.15
N ARG A 204 -13.54 11.60 -10.38
CA ARG A 204 -12.19 11.13 -10.08
C ARG A 204 -12.02 10.73 -8.62
N ARG A 205 -12.53 11.58 -7.72
CA ARG A 205 -12.41 11.38 -6.27
C ARG A 205 -13.11 10.09 -5.84
N ALA A 206 -14.29 9.83 -6.41
CA ALA A 206 -14.99 8.57 -6.21
C ALA A 206 -14.15 7.37 -6.65
N ALA A 207 -13.63 7.39 -7.89
CA ALA A 207 -12.80 6.31 -8.42
C ALA A 207 -11.55 6.04 -7.56
N MET A 208 -10.82 7.10 -7.17
CA MET A 208 -9.63 6.97 -6.32
C MET A 208 -9.97 6.44 -4.93
N ASN A 209 -11.02 6.95 -4.29
CA ASN A 209 -11.42 6.45 -2.96
C ASN A 209 -11.86 4.99 -3.03
N TYR A 210 -12.57 4.60 -4.09
CA TYR A 210 -12.98 3.22 -4.31
C TYR A 210 -11.79 2.30 -4.61
N LEU A 211 -10.76 2.80 -5.30
CA LEU A 211 -9.50 2.11 -5.52
C LEU A 211 -8.74 1.88 -4.20
N LEU A 212 -8.62 2.90 -3.35
CA LEU A 212 -8.02 2.76 -2.02
C LEU A 212 -8.80 1.76 -1.16
N TYR A 213 -10.13 1.78 -1.24
CA TYR A 213 -11.00 0.80 -0.58
C TYR A 213 -10.75 -0.62 -1.06
N ALA A 214 -10.65 -0.84 -2.37
CA ALA A 214 -10.35 -2.15 -2.94
C ALA A 214 -8.94 -2.63 -2.53
N LEU A 215 -7.93 -1.75 -2.55
CA LEU A 215 -6.58 -2.07 -2.09
C LEU A 215 -6.55 -2.40 -0.59
N ALA A 216 -7.26 -1.65 0.25
CA ALA A 216 -7.33 -1.92 1.68
C ALA A 216 -7.93 -3.31 1.95
N ASN A 217 -8.97 -3.69 1.21
CA ASN A 217 -9.54 -5.04 1.28
C ASN A 217 -8.59 -6.13 0.76
N LEU A 218 -7.82 -5.86 -0.30
CA LEU A 218 -6.77 -6.78 -0.79
C LEU A 218 -5.71 -7.02 0.29
N LEU A 219 -5.30 -5.97 1.02
CA LEU A 219 -4.34 -6.08 2.11
C LEU A 219 -4.91 -6.78 3.35
N CYS A 220 -6.23 -6.71 3.56
CA CYS A 220 -6.94 -7.45 4.61
C CYS A 220 -7.34 -8.88 4.20
N ASP A 221 -6.94 -9.34 3.01
CA ASP A 221 -7.29 -10.66 2.50
C ASP A 221 -6.46 -11.75 3.19
N VAL A 222 -7.00 -12.30 4.29
CA VAL A 222 -6.31 -13.29 5.13
C VAL A 222 -5.97 -14.57 4.34
N ASP A 223 -6.85 -14.99 3.43
CA ASP A 223 -6.64 -16.18 2.60
C ASP A 223 -5.47 -15.95 1.64
N LEU A 224 -5.35 -14.75 1.06
CA LEU A 224 -4.17 -14.35 0.29
C LEU A 224 -2.92 -14.38 1.17
N LEU A 225 -2.94 -13.77 2.35
CA LEU A 225 -1.76 -13.74 3.24
C LEU A 225 -1.31 -15.15 3.65
N ASP A 226 -2.25 -16.05 3.93
CA ASP A 226 -1.97 -17.44 4.25
C ASP A 226 -1.39 -18.19 3.05
N PHE A 227 -1.93 -17.93 1.87
CA PHE A 227 -1.40 -18.47 0.63
C PHE A 227 0.04 -18.01 0.36
N LEU A 228 0.31 -16.71 0.54
CA LEU A 228 1.62 -16.10 0.33
C LEU A 228 2.67 -16.61 1.35
N THR A 229 2.25 -16.86 2.58
CA THR A 229 3.15 -17.32 3.65
C THR A 229 3.26 -18.84 3.74
N SER A 230 2.41 -19.60 3.05
CA SER A 230 2.39 -21.06 3.08
C SER A 230 3.67 -21.71 2.56
N ASP A 231 4.09 -22.78 3.23
CA ASP A 231 5.24 -23.61 2.83
C ASP A 231 4.97 -24.51 1.61
N THR A 232 3.70 -24.63 1.18
CA THR A 232 3.29 -25.48 0.06
C THR A 232 3.13 -24.73 -1.27
N TYR A 233 3.53 -23.47 -1.31
CA TYR A 233 3.40 -22.60 -2.49
C TYR A 233 4.60 -22.71 -3.46
N PRO A 234 4.42 -22.79 -4.81
CA PRO A 234 3.21 -23.12 -5.59
C PRO A 234 3.30 -24.53 -6.22
N CYS A 235 2.33 -25.40 -5.92
CA CYS A 235 2.20 -26.70 -6.60
C CYS A 235 1.17 -26.74 -7.75
N SER A 236 0.51 -25.65 -8.13
CA SER A 236 -0.37 -25.70 -9.32
C SER A 236 -0.57 -24.35 -10.02
N ALA A 237 -0.81 -24.44 -11.34
CA ALA A 237 -1.06 -23.34 -12.27
C ALA A 237 -2.39 -22.58 -12.03
N ASN A 238 -3.23 -23.04 -11.10
CA ASN A 238 -4.50 -22.41 -10.70
C ASN A 238 -4.35 -21.69 -9.35
N GLY A 239 -3.31 -20.84 -9.22
CA GLY A 239 -3.00 -20.12 -7.98
C GLY A 239 -4.17 -19.28 -7.42
N TYR A 240 -4.02 -18.77 -6.19
CA TYR A 240 -5.00 -17.91 -5.55
C TYR A 240 -5.32 -16.67 -6.41
N GLN A 241 -6.61 -16.38 -6.61
CA GLN A 241 -7.08 -15.20 -7.31
C GLN A 241 -7.93 -14.36 -6.35
N SER A 242 -7.40 -13.20 -5.95
CA SER A 242 -8.18 -12.26 -5.14
C SER A 242 -9.25 -11.58 -5.99
N SER A 243 -10.50 -11.61 -5.52
CA SER A 243 -11.58 -10.82 -6.10
C SER A 243 -11.30 -9.32 -5.98
N TRP A 244 -10.56 -8.90 -4.96
CA TRP A 244 -10.17 -7.50 -4.76
C TRP A 244 -9.14 -7.02 -5.77
N LEU A 245 -8.15 -7.85 -6.09
CA LEU A 245 -7.22 -7.57 -7.18
C LEU A 245 -7.97 -7.46 -8.52
N THR A 246 -8.93 -8.36 -8.77
CA THR A 246 -9.78 -8.29 -9.96
C THR A 246 -10.56 -6.97 -10.01
N LEU A 247 -11.15 -6.55 -8.88
CA LEU A 247 -11.86 -5.27 -8.78
C LEU A 247 -10.93 -4.08 -9.06
N ILE A 248 -9.72 -4.07 -8.51
CA ILE A 248 -8.70 -3.03 -8.77
C ILE A 248 -8.43 -2.93 -10.28
N LEU A 249 -8.17 -4.06 -10.95
CA LEU A 249 -7.91 -4.07 -12.39
C LEU A 249 -9.11 -3.53 -13.20
N ARG A 250 -10.35 -3.85 -12.79
CA ARG A 250 -11.57 -3.29 -13.41
C ARG A 250 -11.72 -1.78 -13.18
N ILE A 251 -11.33 -1.27 -12.02
CA ILE A 251 -11.31 0.18 -11.76
C ILE A 251 -10.29 0.83 -12.69
N LEU A 252 -9.05 0.33 -12.73
CA LEU A 252 -7.97 0.86 -13.55
C LEU A 252 -8.30 0.85 -15.04
N SER A 253 -8.91 -0.22 -15.55
CA SER A 253 -9.34 -0.26 -16.96
C SER A 253 -10.47 0.73 -17.27
N GLY A 254 -11.24 1.17 -16.27
CA GLY A 254 -12.22 2.25 -16.42
C GLY A 254 -11.61 3.65 -16.43
N LEU A 255 -10.35 3.80 -16.01
CA LEU A 255 -9.68 5.10 -15.92
C LEU A 255 -8.97 5.54 -17.21
N HIS A 256 -8.97 4.72 -18.27
CA HIS A 256 -8.26 5.00 -19.52
C HIS A 256 -8.63 6.36 -20.15
N GLY A 257 -7.61 7.11 -20.58
CA GLY A 257 -7.76 8.24 -21.51
C GLY A 257 -8.01 9.61 -20.87
N SER A 258 -8.11 9.72 -19.55
CA SER A 258 -8.24 11.03 -18.88
C SER A 258 -6.89 11.54 -18.40
N ASN A 259 -6.71 12.86 -18.35
CA ASN A 259 -5.66 13.53 -17.57
C ASN A 259 -5.88 13.31 -16.06
N TYR A 260 -6.04 12.06 -15.61
CA TYR A 260 -6.12 11.74 -14.21
C TYR A 260 -4.77 12.05 -13.61
N LEU A 261 -4.76 13.03 -12.70
CA LEU A 261 -3.58 13.44 -11.98
C LEU A 261 -2.97 12.21 -11.30
N PRO A 262 -1.63 12.08 -11.28
CA PRO A 262 -0.92 10.92 -10.76
C PRO A 262 -1.18 10.64 -9.27
N LYS A 263 -1.89 11.53 -8.56
CA LYS A 263 -2.06 11.54 -7.11
C LYS A 263 -3.51 11.80 -6.70
N ASN A 264 -3.94 11.19 -5.58
CA ASN A 264 -5.21 11.49 -4.94
C ASN A 264 -5.18 12.87 -4.22
N ASP A 265 -6.31 13.26 -3.62
CA ASP A 265 -6.43 14.56 -2.91
C ASP A 265 -5.49 14.70 -1.71
N VAL A 266 -4.96 13.60 -1.17
CA VAL A 266 -4.00 13.57 -0.06
C VAL A 266 -2.54 13.48 -0.55
N GLY A 267 -2.30 13.20 -1.84
CA GLY A 267 -0.97 13.10 -2.44
C GLY A 267 -0.43 11.69 -2.67
N VAL A 268 -1.20 10.63 -2.37
CA VAL A 268 -0.84 9.23 -2.67
C VAL A 268 -0.88 9.00 -4.17
N SER A 269 0.20 8.49 -4.73
CA SER A 269 0.34 8.27 -6.16
C SER A 269 -0.28 6.96 -6.65
N MET A 270 -0.65 6.92 -7.93
CA MET A 270 -1.13 5.70 -8.55
C MET A 270 -0.05 4.62 -8.55
N VAL A 271 1.21 4.98 -8.80
CA VAL A 271 2.32 4.02 -8.81
C VAL A 271 2.50 3.34 -7.45
N GLU A 272 2.40 4.09 -6.35
CA GLU A 272 2.46 3.54 -4.99
C GLU A 272 1.34 2.51 -4.76
N VAL A 273 0.12 2.79 -5.26
CA VAL A 273 -1.03 1.87 -5.18
C VAL A 273 -0.78 0.60 -6.02
N LEU A 274 -0.25 0.75 -7.23
CA LEU A 274 0.02 -0.39 -8.12
C LEU A 274 1.21 -1.23 -7.66
N PHE A 275 2.20 -0.61 -7.01
CA PHE A 275 3.31 -1.30 -6.37
C PHE A 275 2.81 -2.27 -5.29
N GLU A 276 1.89 -1.83 -4.44
CA GLU A 276 1.26 -2.72 -3.45
C GLU A 276 0.48 -3.86 -4.14
N CYS A 277 -0.20 -3.60 -5.26
CA CYS A 277 -0.86 -4.65 -6.04
C CYS A 277 0.13 -5.69 -6.57
N VAL A 278 1.29 -5.25 -7.10
CA VAL A 278 2.35 -6.15 -7.56
C VAL A 278 2.92 -6.98 -6.41
N CYS A 279 3.07 -6.41 -5.21
CA CYS A 279 3.51 -7.15 -4.02
C CYS A 279 2.45 -8.11 -3.45
N ARG A 280 1.17 -7.95 -3.82
CA ARG A 280 0.03 -8.78 -3.37
C ARG A 280 -0.52 -9.66 -4.49
N ASN A 281 0.27 -9.85 -5.53
CA ASN A 281 -0.07 -10.63 -6.70
C ASN A 281 0.88 -11.82 -6.87
N VAL A 282 0.34 -12.91 -7.37
CA VAL A 282 1.07 -14.16 -7.65
C VAL A 282 1.18 -14.47 -9.14
N ARG A 283 0.48 -13.71 -9.98
CA ARG A 283 0.29 -13.99 -11.40
C ARG A 283 1.16 -13.11 -12.28
N PRO A 284 2.12 -13.67 -13.04
CA PRO A 284 2.95 -12.87 -13.94
C PRO A 284 2.15 -12.05 -14.95
N GLU A 285 0.99 -12.54 -15.38
CA GLU A 285 0.14 -11.83 -16.36
C GLU A 285 -0.39 -10.51 -15.79
N VAL A 286 -0.68 -10.46 -14.50
CA VAL A 286 -1.14 -9.24 -13.82
C VAL A 286 0.00 -8.23 -13.71
N ASP A 287 1.25 -8.68 -13.50
CA ASP A 287 2.38 -7.76 -13.48
C ASP A 287 2.57 -7.10 -14.84
N SER A 288 2.54 -7.90 -15.93
CA SER A 288 2.64 -7.38 -17.29
C SER A 288 1.55 -6.34 -17.56
N TRP A 289 0.30 -6.66 -17.22
CA TRP A 289 -0.82 -5.75 -17.44
C TRP A 289 -0.70 -4.45 -16.65
N LEU A 290 -0.31 -4.51 -15.37
CA LEU A 290 -0.11 -3.32 -14.53
C LEU A 290 1.02 -2.43 -15.06
N MET A 291 2.10 -3.05 -15.54
CA MET A 291 3.24 -2.33 -16.11
C MET A 291 2.88 -1.66 -17.44
N GLU A 292 2.17 -2.36 -18.32
CA GLU A 292 1.65 -1.79 -19.58
C GLU A 292 0.69 -0.62 -19.30
N TRP A 293 -0.25 -0.81 -18.36
CA TRP A 293 -1.17 0.24 -17.94
C TRP A 293 -0.42 1.49 -17.43
N LEU A 294 0.62 1.31 -16.60
CA LEU A 294 1.45 2.42 -16.12
C LEU A 294 2.18 3.14 -17.26
N GLN A 295 2.75 2.40 -18.19
CA GLN A 295 3.45 2.98 -19.34
C GLN A 295 2.49 3.78 -20.25
N GLU A 296 1.25 3.32 -20.40
CA GLU A 296 0.25 4.00 -21.21
C GLU A 296 -0.34 5.25 -20.54
N ASN A 297 -0.53 5.22 -19.22
CA ASN A 297 -1.29 6.24 -18.50
C ASN A 297 -0.42 7.22 -17.69
N GLU A 298 0.77 6.82 -17.26
CA GLU A 298 1.64 7.61 -16.37
C GLU A 298 3.02 7.93 -16.98
N ALA A 299 3.35 7.43 -18.19
CA ALA A 299 4.59 7.81 -18.84
C ALA A 299 4.64 9.34 -19.06
N PRO A 300 5.76 10.00 -18.72
CA PRO A 300 5.88 11.43 -18.86
C PRO A 300 5.69 11.82 -20.33
N ARG A 301 4.55 12.43 -20.65
CA ARG A 301 4.35 13.09 -21.95
C ARG A 301 5.41 14.19 -22.07
N GLU A 302 6.03 14.32 -23.24
CA GLU A 302 7.07 15.32 -23.52
C GLU A 302 6.65 16.69 -22.95
N GLY A 303 7.44 17.21 -21.99
CA GLY A 303 7.18 18.49 -21.32
C GLY A 303 6.75 18.41 -19.83
N ALA A 304 6.59 17.21 -19.25
CA ALA A 304 6.31 17.07 -17.82
C ALA A 304 7.54 17.35 -16.92
N CYS A 305 7.31 17.95 -15.76
CA CYS A 305 8.32 18.48 -14.85
C CYS A 305 9.25 17.37 -14.28
N SER A 306 10.58 17.58 -14.36
CA SER A 306 11.64 16.62 -14.01
C SER A 306 11.75 16.20 -12.53
N ALA A 307 10.93 16.76 -11.64
CA ALA A 307 10.93 16.37 -10.22
C ALA A 307 10.04 15.14 -9.94
N ILE A 308 9.01 14.91 -10.75
CA ILE A 308 8.10 13.75 -10.63
C ILE A 308 8.78 12.47 -11.17
N SER A 309 9.79 12.62 -12.05
CA SER A 309 10.40 11.50 -12.74
C SER A 309 11.20 10.57 -11.83
N GLY A 310 11.79 11.08 -10.73
CA GLY A 310 12.71 10.27 -9.91
C GLY A 310 12.05 9.23 -9.01
N GLU A 311 10.89 9.53 -8.41
CA GLU A 311 10.14 8.59 -7.56
C GLU A 311 9.39 7.58 -8.42
N PHE A 312 8.72 8.08 -9.46
CA PHE A 312 8.04 7.28 -10.46
C PHE A 312 8.96 6.22 -11.08
N GLU A 313 10.15 6.64 -11.54
CA GLU A 313 11.13 5.75 -12.16
C GLU A 313 11.63 4.68 -11.19
N PHE A 314 11.68 5.00 -9.90
CA PHE A 314 12.20 4.10 -8.89
C PHE A 314 11.22 2.99 -8.48
N GLU A 315 9.97 3.36 -8.26
CA GLU A 315 8.91 2.37 -7.98
C GLU A 315 8.66 1.49 -9.21
N LEU A 316 8.69 2.06 -10.41
CA LEU A 316 8.61 1.31 -11.65
C LEU A 316 9.74 0.27 -11.75
N LYS A 317 10.99 0.65 -11.47
CA LYS A 317 12.13 -0.27 -11.46
C LYS A 317 11.98 -1.40 -10.44
N GLN A 318 11.40 -1.10 -9.27
CA GLN A 318 11.10 -2.16 -8.30
C GLN A 318 10.03 -3.11 -8.81
N MET A 319 8.94 -2.60 -9.40
CA MET A 319 7.90 -3.44 -10.01
C MET A 319 8.48 -4.34 -11.10
N GLU A 320 9.36 -3.81 -11.97
CA GLU A 320 10.08 -4.60 -12.98
C GLU A 320 10.98 -5.68 -12.36
N LEU A 321 11.70 -5.34 -11.28
CA LEU A 321 12.52 -6.28 -10.55
C LEU A 321 11.67 -7.42 -9.97
N ILE A 322 10.55 -7.08 -9.32
CA ILE A 322 9.62 -8.06 -8.76
C ILE A 322 9.06 -8.98 -9.86
N ALA A 323 8.62 -8.42 -10.99
CA ALA A 323 8.13 -9.19 -12.13
C ALA A 323 9.21 -10.13 -12.68
N ARG A 324 10.47 -9.66 -12.81
CA ARG A 324 11.61 -10.50 -13.22
C ARG A 324 11.86 -11.64 -12.23
N ARG A 325 11.82 -11.38 -10.92
CA ARG A 325 11.96 -12.42 -9.89
C ARG A 325 10.84 -13.45 -9.99
N ARG A 326 9.60 -13.02 -10.17
CA ARG A 326 8.44 -13.92 -10.30
C ARG A 326 8.58 -14.84 -11.51
N LYS A 327 9.06 -14.33 -12.65
CA LYS A 327 9.37 -15.13 -13.85
C LYS A 327 10.44 -16.20 -13.62
N THR A 328 11.38 -15.99 -12.69
CA THR A 328 12.40 -17.01 -12.35
C THR A 328 11.98 -17.92 -11.19
N GLY A 329 10.70 -17.93 -10.82
CA GLY A 329 10.19 -18.74 -9.71
C GLY A 329 10.52 -18.19 -8.32
N LYS A 330 10.94 -16.92 -8.22
CA LYS A 330 11.10 -16.23 -6.93
C LYS A 330 9.88 -15.38 -6.65
N HIS A 331 9.13 -15.71 -5.62
CA HIS A 331 7.95 -14.96 -5.23
C HIS A 331 8.32 -13.86 -4.24
N VAL A 332 7.98 -12.61 -4.54
CA VAL A 332 8.25 -11.47 -3.66
C VAL A 332 7.05 -11.23 -2.76
N LEU A 333 7.30 -11.20 -1.45
CA LEU A 333 6.30 -10.95 -0.40
C LEU A 333 6.22 -9.45 -0.08
N CYS A 334 7.39 -8.82 0.11
CA CYS A 334 7.52 -7.41 0.46
C CYS A 334 8.78 -6.82 -0.17
N SER A 335 8.77 -5.53 -0.43
CA SER A 335 9.92 -4.77 -0.92
C SER A 335 9.96 -3.41 -0.22
N PHE A 336 11.13 -3.03 0.27
CA PHE A 336 11.35 -1.74 0.94
C PHE A 336 12.57 -1.06 0.36
N THR A 337 12.57 0.26 0.45
CA THR A 337 13.56 1.11 -0.16
C THR A 337 14.45 1.69 0.91
N TYR A 338 15.75 1.70 0.63
CA TYR A 338 16.77 2.15 1.56
C TYR A 338 17.78 3.05 0.87
N GLY A 339 18.19 4.09 1.60
CA GLY A 339 19.10 5.11 1.10
C GLY A 339 18.32 6.24 0.43
N GLY A 340 18.42 7.41 1.05
CA GLY A 340 17.50 8.52 0.88
C GLY A 340 16.28 8.31 1.76
N GLY A 341 16.18 9.05 2.87
CA GLY A 341 14.85 9.47 3.32
C GLY A 341 14.12 10.02 2.09
N ALA A 342 12.80 9.91 2.03
CA ALA A 342 12.02 10.20 0.81
C ALA A 342 12.45 11.47 0.04
N TYR A 343 13.12 12.43 0.71
CA TYR A 343 13.71 13.61 0.09
C TYR A 343 15.06 14.07 0.69
N ASP A 344 16.00 13.17 0.98
CA ASP A 344 17.39 13.60 1.17
C ASP A 344 17.96 14.00 -0.20
N SER A 345 18.43 15.24 -0.32
CA SER A 345 18.98 15.80 -1.57
C SER A 345 20.24 15.07 -2.06
N GLU A 346 20.80 14.20 -1.22
CA GLU A 346 21.88 13.28 -1.54
C GLU A 346 21.30 11.91 -1.90
N LYS A 347 20.66 11.85 -3.08
CA LYS A 347 20.33 10.59 -3.78
C LYS A 347 21.64 9.87 -4.14
N GLU A 348 22.37 9.29 -3.19
CA GLU A 348 23.65 8.62 -3.49
C GLU A 348 23.71 7.11 -3.21
N ALA A 349 22.72 6.50 -2.55
CA ALA A 349 22.58 5.04 -2.56
C ALA A 349 21.10 4.69 -2.65
N VAL A 350 20.70 3.88 -3.63
CA VAL A 350 19.30 3.58 -3.92
C VAL A 350 19.14 2.06 -3.95
N GLU A 351 19.31 1.47 -2.78
CA GLU A 351 19.18 0.04 -2.57
C GLU A 351 17.72 -0.30 -2.25
N CYS A 352 17.30 -1.48 -2.67
CA CYS A 352 16.02 -2.05 -2.32
C CYS A 352 16.25 -3.36 -1.59
N LEU A 353 15.55 -3.54 -0.47
CA LEU A 353 15.50 -4.78 0.27
C LEU A 353 14.25 -5.56 -0.12
N ILE A 354 14.45 -6.71 -0.74
CA ILE A 354 13.39 -7.60 -1.19
C ILE A 354 13.30 -8.78 -0.22
N TYR A 355 12.08 -9.09 0.20
CA TYR A 355 11.73 -10.29 0.94
C TYR A 355 10.89 -11.20 0.05
N GLY A 356 11.21 -12.49 0.04
CA GLY A 356 10.49 -13.42 -0.79
C GLY A 356 10.68 -14.88 -0.42
N ARG A 357 10.13 -15.75 -1.26
CA ARG A 357 10.26 -17.21 -1.18
C ARG A 357 10.63 -17.76 -2.55
N ASP A 358 11.63 -18.61 -2.58
CA ASP A 358 12.01 -19.32 -3.80
C ASP A 358 11.09 -20.54 -3.99
N ALA A 359 10.39 -20.62 -5.12
CA ALA A 359 9.42 -21.70 -5.39
C ALA A 359 10.07 -23.08 -5.51
N HIS A 360 11.34 -23.16 -5.96
CA HIS A 360 12.04 -24.43 -6.16
C HIS A 360 12.56 -24.97 -4.84
N SER A 361 13.23 -24.12 -4.07
CA SER A 361 13.86 -24.52 -2.80
C SER A 361 12.90 -24.45 -1.61
N ARG A 362 11.78 -23.73 -1.76
CA ARG A 362 10.79 -23.38 -0.72
C ARG A 362 11.36 -22.55 0.43
N HIS A 363 12.61 -22.12 0.33
CA HIS A 363 13.25 -21.29 1.34
C HIS A 363 12.84 -19.83 1.19
N LEU A 364 12.64 -19.18 2.34
CA LEU A 364 12.57 -17.74 2.43
C LEU A 364 13.93 -17.15 2.07
N TYR A 365 13.91 -16.01 1.38
CA TYR A 365 15.09 -15.25 1.05
C TYR A 365 14.84 -13.77 1.30
N TYR A 366 15.92 -13.05 1.57
CA TYR A 366 15.94 -11.62 1.41
C TYR A 366 17.18 -11.24 0.62
N GLU A 367 17.12 -10.16 -0.14
CA GLU A 367 18.25 -9.66 -0.93
C GLU A 367 18.25 -8.14 -0.97
N ARG A 368 19.44 -7.55 -0.85
CA ARG A 368 19.65 -6.13 -1.16
C ARG A 368 20.02 -6.01 -2.63
N VAL A 369 19.32 -5.15 -3.34
CA VAL A 369 19.52 -4.91 -4.76
C VAL A 369 19.77 -3.43 -4.98
N ASP A 370 20.93 -3.10 -5.55
CA ASP A 370 21.17 -1.75 -6.07
C ASP A 370 20.37 -1.58 -7.37
N LEU A 371 19.36 -0.71 -7.30
CA LEU A 371 18.47 -0.46 -8.43
C LEU A 371 19.15 0.34 -9.54
N ARG A 372 20.32 0.94 -9.31
CA ARG A 372 21.15 1.57 -10.35
C ARG A 372 21.90 0.55 -11.19
N ALA A 373 22.53 -0.43 -10.54
CA ALA A 373 23.35 -1.45 -11.19
C ALA A 373 22.51 -2.48 -11.96
N SER A 374 21.23 -2.65 -11.61
CA SER A 374 20.33 -3.63 -12.23
C SER A 374 19.89 -3.32 -13.68
N LEU A 375 20.39 -2.21 -14.25
CA LEU A 375 20.04 -1.67 -15.59
C LEU A 375 21.14 -1.84 -16.65
N THR A 376 22.33 -2.33 -16.29
CA THR A 376 23.46 -2.49 -17.23
C THR A 376 23.65 -3.91 -17.76
N ARG A 377 22.62 -4.77 -17.70
CA ARG A 377 22.68 -6.15 -18.24
C ARG A 377 21.49 -6.51 -19.10
#